data_AF-A0A9E1S9F9-F1
#
_entry.id   AF-A0A9E1S9F9-F1
#
_cell.length_a   1.000
_cell.length_b   1.000
_cell.length_c   1.000
_cell.angle_alpha   90.00
_cell.angle_beta   90.00
_cell.angle_gamma   90.00
#
_symmetry.space_group_name_H-M   'P 1'
#
loop_
_entity.id
_entity.type
_entity.pdbx_description
1 polymer ?
#
loop_
_entity_poly.entity_id
_entity_poly.type
_entity_poly.pdbx_seq_one_letter_code
_entity_poly.pdbx_strand_id
1 'polypeptide(L)' 'MSNENRWLLPEGIDELLPERASRLEALRRSLLDHCETWGYRYVVPPLVEFTDSLLIGVGADLDLVTCKFSDRMSGRMLGV' A
#
# COMPACT_ATOMS: atom_id res chain seq x y z
N MET A 1 -32.39 -18.18 -5.44
CA MET A 1 -32.31 -16.75 -5.09
C MET A 1 -30.94 -16.49 -4.46
N SER A 2 -29.86 -16.53 -5.24
CA SER A 2 -28.53 -16.14 -4.74
C SER A 2 -28.37 -14.65 -4.99
N ASN A 3 -28.71 -13.85 -3.98
CA ASN A 3 -28.47 -12.42 -4.00
C ASN A 3 -26.95 -12.22 -3.86
N GLU A 4 -26.25 -12.24 -4.99
CA GLU A 4 -24.81 -11.99 -5.04
C GLU A 4 -24.55 -10.58 -4.50
N ASN A 5 -23.93 -10.53 -3.32
CA ASN A 5 -23.42 -9.33 -2.66
C ASN A 5 -22.22 -8.76 -3.45
N ARG A 6 -22.44 -8.46 -4.73
CA ARG A 6 -21.43 -8.15 -5.75
C ARG A 6 -20.71 -6.81 -5.52
N TRP A 7 -21.10 -6.10 -4.47
CA TRP A 7 -20.63 -4.77 -4.11
C TRP A 7 -20.04 -4.71 -2.70
N LEU A 8 -19.88 -5.86 -2.04
CA LEU A 8 -19.14 -5.92 -0.78
C LEU A 8 -17.64 -5.92 -1.05
N LEU A 9 -16.92 -5.05 -0.36
CA LEU A 9 -15.46 -5.07 -0.34
C LEU A 9 -14.98 -6.33 0.41
N PRO A 10 -13.81 -6.87 0.05
CA PRO A 10 -13.17 -7.93 0.81
C PRO A 10 -12.95 -7.51 2.27
N GLU A 11 -12.89 -8.49 3.16
CA GLU A 11 -12.53 -8.26 4.55
C GLU A 11 -11.18 -7.55 4.65
N GLY A 12 -11.12 -6.48 5.46
CA GLY A 12 -9.93 -5.64 5.63
C GLY A 12 -9.73 -4.57 4.54
N ILE A 13 -10.61 -4.48 3.54
CA ILE A 13 -10.61 -3.42 2.53
C ILE A 13 -11.79 -2.49 2.77
N ASP A 14 -11.48 -1.22 3.03
CA ASP A 14 -12.48 -0.18 3.26
C ASP A 14 -12.36 0.95 2.23
N GLU A 15 -13.49 1.57 1.91
CA GLU A 15 -13.54 2.83 1.18
C GLU A 15 -13.65 4.01 2.15
N LEU A 16 -12.85 5.06 1.91
CA LEU A 16 -12.95 6.31 2.65
C LEU A 16 -13.91 7.27 1.96
N LEU A 17 -15.07 7.50 2.59
CA LEU A 17 -16.04 8.49 2.15
C LEU A 17 -15.49 9.93 2.28
N PRO A 18 -16.05 10.92 1.54
CA PRO A 18 -15.45 12.24 1.36
C PRO A 18 -14.97 12.95 2.63
N GLU A 19 -15.74 12.92 3.72
CA GLU A 19 -15.35 13.57 4.98
C GLU A 19 -14.14 12.90 5.66
N ARG A 20 -14.01 11.58 5.55
CA ARG A 20 -12.89 10.82 6.12
C ARG A 20 -11.67 10.94 5.21
N ALA A 21 -11.85 10.86 3.90
CA ALA A 21 -10.80 11.06 2.91
C ALA A 21 -10.18 12.46 3.02
N SER A 22 -11.01 13.51 3.12
CA SER A 22 -10.56 14.89 3.28
C SER A 22 -9.72 15.09 4.55
N ARG A 23 -10.18 14.52 5.68
CA ARG A 23 -9.44 14.56 6.95
C ARG A 23 -8.11 13.83 6.88
N LEU A 24 -8.07 12.65 6.25
CA LEU A 24 -6.84 11.89 6.07
C LEU A 24 -5.82 12.66 5.23
N GLU A 25 -6.24 13.24 4.10
CA GLU A 25 -5.32 13.98 3.23
C GLU A 25 -4.86 15.31 3.84
N ALA A 26 -5.68 15.95 4.66
CA ALA A 26 -5.24 17.11 5.45
C ALA A 26 -4.12 16.74 6.45
N LEU A 27 -4.28 15.61 7.15
CA LEU A 27 -3.26 15.12 8.07
C LEU A 27 -1.98 14.70 7.35
N ARG A 28 -2.11 13.97 6.23
CA ARG A 28 -0.97 13.56 5.41
C ARG A 28 -0.12 14.76 4.98
N ARG A 29 -0.77 15.81 4.46
CA ARG A 29 -0.08 17.05 4.06
C ARG A 29 0.62 17.73 5.23
N SER A 30 -0.05 17.88 6.37
CA SER A 30 0.57 18.48 7.56
C SER A 30 1.82 17.73 8.03
N LEU A 31 1.84 16.40 7.94
CA LEU A 31 3.02 15.60 8.28
C LEU A 31 4.15 15.79 7.26
N LEU A 32 3.83 15.81 5.97
CA LEU A 32 4.81 16.04 4.92
C LEU A 32 5.44 17.43 5.01
N ASP A 33 4.64 18.46 5.21
CA ASP A 33 5.10 19.83 5.40
C ASP A 33 6.06 19.92 6.60
N HIS A 34 5.74 19.23 7.71
CA HIS A 34 6.61 19.18 8.88
C HIS A 34 7.97 18.52 8.57
N CYS A 35 7.96 17.37 7.90
CA CYS A 35 9.20 16.70 7.47
C CYS A 35 10.04 17.58 6.55
N GLU A 36 9.41 18.33 5.64
CA GLU A 36 10.11 19.26 4.75
C GLU A 36 10.82 20.37 5.54
N THR A 37 10.20 20.91 6.60
CA THR A 37 10.87 21.90 7.47
C THR A 37 12.13 21.37 8.14
N TRP A 38 12.28 20.06 8.26
CA TRP A 38 13.46 19.40 8.84
C TRP A 38 14.49 18.98 7.76
N GLY A 39 14.25 19.33 6.49
CA GLY A 39 15.16 19.05 5.38
C GLY A 39 14.99 17.67 4.73
N TYR A 40 13.94 16.92 5.09
CA TYR A 40 13.62 15.66 4.40
C TYR A 40 13.01 15.93 3.02
N ARG A 41 13.34 15.08 2.04
CA ARG A 41 12.77 15.14 0.69
C ARG A 41 11.66 14.12 0.52
N TYR A 42 10.52 14.58 0.04
CA TYR A 42 9.41 13.71 -0.28
C TYR A 42 9.71 12.83 -1.50
N VAL A 43 9.43 11.53 -1.38
CA VAL A 43 9.50 10.56 -2.47
C VAL A 43 8.26 9.67 -2.42
N VAL A 44 7.80 9.23 -3.58
CA VAL A 44 6.73 8.23 -3.71
C VAL A 44 7.34 7.01 -4.39
N PRO A 45 7.69 5.95 -3.65
CA PRO A 45 8.16 4.71 -4.25
C PRO A 45 7.03 4.02 -5.03
N PRO A 46 7.35 3.09 -5.93
CA PRO A 46 6.33 2.24 -6.54
C PRO A 46 5.59 1.43 -5.46
N LEU A 47 4.29 1.21 -5.65
CA LEU A 47 3.49 0.38 -4.73
C LEU A 47 3.92 -1.09 -4.76
N VAL A 48 4.52 -1.53 -5.87
CA VAL A 48 4.88 -2.91 -6.14
C VAL A 48 6.36 -2.98 -6.43
N GLU A 49 7.05 -3.91 -5.77
CA GLU A 49 8.46 -4.21 -6.04
C GLU A 49 8.68 -5.72 -6.21
N PHE A 50 9.82 -6.09 -6.80
CA PHE A 50 10.21 -7.49 -6.83
C PHE A 50 10.54 -7.96 -5.41
N THR A 51 10.02 -9.13 -5.03
CA THR A 51 10.24 -9.73 -3.71
C THR A 51 11.73 -9.89 -3.37
N ASP A 52 12.56 -10.20 -4.37
CA ASP A 52 14.02 -10.27 -4.23
C ASP A 52 14.67 -8.96 -3.79
N SER A 53 14.01 -7.81 -4.02
CA SER A 53 14.47 -6.46 -3.64
C SER A 53 13.75 -5.98 -2.38
N LEU A 54 12.43 -6.18 -2.31
CA LEU A 54 11.57 -5.74 -1.20
C LEU A 54 11.94 -6.41 0.13
N LEU A 55 12.36 -7.68 0.09
CA LEU A 55 12.60 -8.49 1.29
C LEU A 55 14.08 -8.56 1.68
N ILE A 56 14.95 -7.79 1.02
CA ILE A 56 16.37 -7.75 1.39
C ILE A 56 16.52 -7.05 2.74
N GLY A 57 17.03 -7.79 3.74
CA GLY A 57 17.37 -7.23 5.05
C GLY A 57 16.17 -6.97 5.97
N VAL A 58 14.97 -7.39 5.56
CA VAL A 58 13.75 -7.30 6.36
C VAL A 58 13.44 -8.66 6.97
N GLY A 59 12.98 -8.67 8.22
CA GLY A 59 12.75 -9.90 8.97
C GLY A 59 11.71 -10.82 8.31
N ALA A 60 11.74 -12.11 8.66
CA ALA A 60 10.82 -13.12 8.14
C ALA A 60 9.33 -12.77 8.31
N ASP A 61 9.01 -11.89 9.27
CA ASP A 61 7.65 -11.41 9.53
C ASP A 61 7.09 -10.58 8.38
N LEU A 62 7.93 -9.82 7.65
CA LEU A 62 7.44 -9.03 6.52
C LEU A 62 7.01 -9.94 5.36
N ASP A 63 7.74 -11.05 5.15
CA ASP A 63 7.42 -12.02 4.10
C ASP A 63 6.03 -12.67 4.28
N LEU A 64 5.58 -12.84 5.53
CA LEU A 64 4.29 -13.43 5.88
C LEU A 64 3.11 -12.52 5.55
N VAL A 65 3.31 -11.20 5.58
CA VAL A 65 2.26 -10.21 5.35
C VAL A 65 2.30 -9.60 3.95
N THR A 66 3.38 -9.81 3.19
CA THR A 66 3.49 -9.38 1.80
C THR A 66 2.54 -10.16 0.90
N CYS A 67 1.68 -9.44 0.19
CA CYS A 67 0.82 -10.03 -0.83
C CYS A 67 1.66 -10.27 -2.10
N LYS A 68 1.92 -11.56 -2.40
CA LYS A 68 2.78 -11.96 -3.52
C LYS A 68 1.96 -12.31 -4.76
N PHE A 69 2.44 -11.87 -5.92
CA PHE A 69 1.85 -12.22 -7.21
C PHE A 69 2.92 -12.40 -8.29
N SER A 70 2.63 -13.28 -9.25
CA SER A 70 3.56 -13.58 -10.34
C SER A 70 3.45 -12.55 -11.46
N ASP A 71 4.58 -11.94 -11.83
CA ASP A 71 4.69 -11.17 -13.07
C ASP A 71 4.81 -12.14 -14.25
N ARG A 72 3.80 -12.14 -15.13
CA ARG A 72 3.76 -13.02 -16.30
C ARG A 72 4.76 -12.65 -17.39
N MET A 73 5.23 -11.40 -17.43
CA MET A 73 6.18 -10.95 -18.45
C MET A 73 7.60 -11.36 -18.12
N SER A 74 8.04 -11.16 -16.87
CA SER A 74 9.38 -11.51 -16.43
C SER A 74 9.51 -12.90 -15.80
N GLY A 75 8.40 -13.50 -15.36
CA GLY A 75 8.40 -14.75 -14.59
C GLY A 75 8.80 -14.57 -13.11
N ARG A 76 9.01 -13.33 -12.65
CA ARG A 76 9.45 -13.02 -11.29
C ARG A 76 8.28 -12.80 -10.34
N MET A 77 8.54 -12.89 -9.04
CA MET A 77 7.54 -12.62 -8.00
C MET A 77 7.58 -11.15 -7.56
N LEU A 78 6.43 -10.50 -7.63
CA LEU A 78 6.17 -9.16 -7.12
C LEU A 78 5.54 -9.25 -5.73
N GLY A 79 5.76 -8.21 -4.92
CA GLY A 79 5.18 -8.05 -3.59
C GLY A 79 4.59 -6.67 -3.40
N VAL A 80 3.52 -6.62 -2.60
CA VAL A 80 2.89 -5.42 -2.04
C VAL A 80 2.79 -5.59 -0.53
#